data_AF-A0A7C6FM08-F1
#
_entry.id   AF-A0A7C6FM08-F1
#
_cell.length_a   1.000
_cell.length_b   1.000
_cell.length_c   1.000
_cell.angle_alpha   90.00
_cell.angle_beta   90.00
_cell.angle_gamma   90.00
#
_symmetry.space_group_name_H-M   'P 1'
#
loop_
_entity.id
_entity.type
_entity.pdbx_description
1 polymer ?
#
loop_
_entity_poly.entity_id
_entity_poly.type
_entity_poly.pdbx_seq_one_letter_code
_entity_poly.pdbx_strand_id
1 'polypeptide(L)' 'MKKFIPKEKLGKKAKRLEAQKNRVTWAFSPVTRQVESKKGYKRKQKSRNRFDNDDAGFLIVLF' A
#
# COMPACT_ATOMS: atom_id res chain seq x y z
N MET A 1 26.66 2.95 -29.49
CA MET A 1 25.66 2.25 -28.64
C MET A 1 26.40 1.27 -27.74
N LYS A 2 26.07 1.19 -26.44
CA LYS A 2 26.66 0.14 -25.59
C LYS A 2 26.05 -1.22 -25.98
N LYS A 3 26.89 -2.23 -26.16
CA LYS A 3 26.44 -3.60 -26.47
C LYS A 3 25.59 -4.11 -25.30
N PHE A 4 24.45 -4.73 -25.62
CA PHE A 4 23.62 -5.40 -24.62
C PHE A 4 24.35 -6.65 -24.13
N ILE A 5 24.48 -6.79 -22.81
CA ILE A 5 25.11 -7.94 -22.16
C ILE A 5 24.05 -8.61 -21.29
N PRO A 6 23.72 -9.88 -21.53
CA PRO A 6 22.80 -10.62 -20.68
C PRO A 6 23.28 -10.65 -19.23
N LYS A 7 22.35 -10.56 -18.28
CA LYS A 7 22.64 -10.50 -16.84
C LYS A 7 23.53 -11.64 -16.37
N GLU A 8 23.37 -12.84 -16.91
CA GLU A 8 24.17 -14.03 -16.55
C GLU A 8 25.67 -13.81 -16.77
N LYS A 9 26.02 -13.13 -17.86
CA LYS A 9 27.40 -12.85 -18.29
C LYS A 9 28.02 -11.64 -17.59
N LEU A 10 27.25 -10.91 -16.78
CA LEU A 10 27.78 -9.82 -15.97
C LEU A 10 28.62 -10.37 -14.80
N GLY A 11 29.77 -9.72 -14.58
CA GLY A 11 30.58 -9.97 -13.40
C GLY A 11 29.84 -9.59 -12.11
N LYS A 12 30.30 -10.12 -10.97
CA LYS A 12 29.69 -9.91 -9.65
C LYS A 12 29.48 -8.43 -9.30
N LYS A 13 30.46 -7.57 -9.63
CA LYS A 13 30.39 -6.12 -9.38
C LYS A 13 29.30 -5.44 -10.23
N ALA A 14 29.21 -5.78 -11.52
CA ALA A 14 28.22 -5.21 -12.42
C ALA A 14 26.78 -5.62 -12.01
N LYS A 15 26.57 -6.90 -11.66
CA LYS A 15 25.30 -7.40 -11.12
C LYS A 15 24.85 -6.63 -9.87
N ARG A 16 25.78 -6.29 -8.96
CA ARG A 16 25.47 -5.51 -7.76
C ARG A 16 25.03 -4.08 -8.09
N LEU A 17 25.71 -3.42 -9.02
CA LEU A 17 25.35 -2.07 -9.46
C LEU A 17 23.98 -2.04 -10.13
N GLU A 18 23.71 -3.01 -11.00
CA GLU A 18 22.40 -3.15 -11.64
C GLU A 18 21.30 -3.41 -10.60
N ALA A 19 21.54 -4.31 -9.64
CA ALA A 19 20.60 -4.55 -8.55
C ALA A 19 20.36 -3.30 -7.68
N GLN A 20 21.37 -2.48 -7.43
CA GLN A 20 21.20 -1.22 -6.70
C GLN A 20 20.36 -0.21 -7.49
N LYS A 21 20.56 -0.10 -8.80
CA LYS A 21 19.74 0.77 -9.67
C LYS A 21 18.28 0.35 -9.68
N ASN A 22 18.02 -0.96 -9.64
CA ASN A 22 16.67 -1.51 -9.69
C ASN A 22 16.00 -1.60 -8.30
N ARG A 23 16.73 -1.32 -7.21
CA ARG A 23 16.15 -1.30 -5.86
C ARG A 23 15.33 -0.03 -5.70
N VAL A 24 14.03 -0.21 -5.52
CA VAL A 24 13.12 0.87 -5.14
C VAL A 24 13.05 0.93 -3.62
N THR A 25 13.61 1.98 -3.02
CA THR A 25 13.33 2.34 -1.62
C THR A 25 12.00 3.05 -1.58
N TRP A 26 10.96 2.35 -1.15
CA TRP A 26 9.67 3.00 -0.92
C TRP A 26 9.80 3.96 0.26
N ALA A 27 9.34 5.21 0.09
CA ALA A 27 9.29 6.18 1.19
C ALA A 27 8.35 5.73 2.33
N PHE A 28 7.43 4.82 2.02
CA PHE A 28 6.45 4.22 2.92
C PHE A 28 6.38 2.72 2.64
N SER A 29 6.39 1.88 3.69
CA SER A 29 6.19 0.43 3.50
C SER A 29 4.78 0.19 2.98
N PRO A 30 4.56 -0.55 1.88
CA PRO A 30 3.22 -0.86 1.39
C PRO A 30 2.39 -1.64 2.43
N VAL A 31 3.03 -2.24 3.42
CA VAL A 31 2.40 -2.87 4.58
C VAL A 31 2.72 -2.05 5.83
N THR A 32 1.81 -1.15 6.20
CA THR A 32 1.97 -0.24 7.36
C THR A 32 0.96 -0.44 8.46
N ARG A 33 -0.14 -1.15 8.19
CA ARG A 33 -1.15 -1.40 9.22
C ARG A 33 -0.80 -2.66 10.00
N GLN A 34 -0.02 -2.49 11.07
CA GLN A 34 0.07 -3.50 12.11
C GLN A 34 -1.15 -3.37 13.02
N VAL A 35 -1.88 -4.48 13.19
CA VAL A 35 -2.93 -4.56 14.22
C VAL A 35 -2.23 -4.68 15.55
N GLU A 36 -2.37 -3.67 16.42
CA GLU A 36 -1.74 -3.61 17.75
C GLU A 36 -1.91 -4.91 18.56
N SER A 37 -3.07 -5.56 18.47
CA SER A 37 -3.28 -6.92 18.99
C SER A 37 -4.48 -7.60 18.33
N LYS A 38 -4.39 -8.91 18.08
CA LYS A 38 -5.48 -9.70 17.48
C LYS A 38 -6.77 -9.69 18.31
N LYS A 39 -6.66 -9.47 19.63
CA LYS A 39 -7.77 -9.51 20.59
C LYS A 39 -7.98 -8.18 21.33
N GLY A 40 -7.41 -7.08 20.85
CA GLY A 40 -7.54 -5.77 21.49
C GLY A 40 -8.95 -5.21 21.35
N TYR A 41 -9.73 -5.23 22.42
CA TYR A 41 -11.06 -4.61 22.43
C TYR A 41 -10.93 -3.08 22.42
N LYS A 42 -11.31 -2.43 21.31
CA LYS A 42 -11.27 -0.96 21.17
C LYS A 42 -12.66 -0.37 21.44
N ARG A 43 -12.90 0.09 22.68
CA ARG A 43 -14.17 0.67 23.15
C ARG A 43 -14.54 2.03 22.50
N LYS A 44 -13.65 2.62 21.70
CA LYS A 44 -13.78 3.99 21.13
C LYS A 44 -14.29 4.08 19.68
N GLN A 45 -14.68 2.98 19.03
CA GLN A 45 -15.33 3.09 17.72
C GLN A 45 -16.72 3.71 17.89
N LYS A 46 -16.88 4.98 17.48
CA LYS A 46 -18.21 5.59 17.34
C LYS A 46 -19.01 4.73 16.35
N SER A 47 -20.14 4.18 16.80
CA SER A 47 -21.01 3.28 16.05
C SER A 47 -21.69 3.92 14.83
N ARG A 48 -21.59 5.24 14.66
CA ARG A 48 -22.35 6.02 13.68
C ARG A 48 -21.91 5.87 12.22
N ASN A 49 -20.75 5.27 11.93
CA ASN A 49 -20.22 5.23 10.56
C ASN A 49 -20.27 3.83 9.94
N ARG A 50 -21.15 2.94 10.40
CA ARG A 50 -21.29 1.58 9.84
C ARG A 50 -22.25 1.46 8.68
N PHE A 51 -23.01 2.51 8.37
CA PHE A 51 -24.00 2.52 7.30
C PHE A 51 -23.86 3.82 6.52
N ASP A 52 -22.89 3.87 5.61
CA ASP A 52 -22.98 4.70 4.42
C ASP A 52 -22.68 3.76 3.26
N ASN A 53 -23.45 3.91 2.18
CA ASN A 53 -23.68 2.98 1.04
C ASN A 53 -24.91 2.08 1.33
N ASP A 54 -26.06 2.18 0.66
CA ASP A 54 -26.48 2.89 -0.55
C ASP A 54 -28.00 3.06 -0.46
N ASP A 55 -28.55 4.25 -0.74
CA ASP A 55 -29.69 4.42 -1.67
C ASP A 55 -30.28 5.83 -1.64
N ALA A 56 -30.53 6.32 -2.84
CA ALA A 56 -31.08 7.62 -3.17
C ALA A 56 -32.58 7.73 -2.82
N GLY A 57 -32.99 8.94 -2.43
CA GLY A 57 -34.38 9.36 -2.25
C GLY A 57 -34.46 10.55 -1.29
N PHE A 58 -34.03 11.76 -1.66
CA PHE A 58 -34.79 12.74 -2.44
C PHE A 58 -36.21 13.00 -1.88
N LEU A 59 -36.45 14.26 -1.46
CA LEU A 59 -37.71 14.97 -1.12
C LEU A 59 -38.11 15.01 0.37
N ILE A 60 -37.95 16.16 1.06
CA ILE A 60 -38.94 17.25 1.29
C ILE A 60 -40.22 16.68 1.94
N VAL A 61 -40.63 17.05 3.17
CA VAL A 61 -41.51 18.19 3.51
C VAL A 61 -41.55 18.39 5.04
N LEU A 62 -41.61 19.66 5.45
CA LEU A 62 -41.94 20.23 6.75
C LEU A 62 -43.14 19.57 7.48
N PHE A 63 -43.01 19.27 8.77
CA PHE A 63 -43.99 19.65 9.80
C PHE A 63 -43.33 19.63 11.19
#